data_AF-A0A7S0BYK5-F1
#
_entry.id   AF-A0A7S0BYK5-F1
#
_cell.length_a   1.000
_cell.length_b   1.000
_cell.length_c   1.000
_cell.angle_alpha   90.00
_cell.angle_beta   90.00
_cell.angle_gamma   90.00
#
_symmetry.space_group_name_H-M   'P 1'
#
loop_
_entity.id
_entity.type
_entity.pdbx_description
1 polymer ?
#
loop_
_entity_poly.entity_id
_entity_poly.type
_entity_poly.pdbx_seq_one_letter_code
_entity_poly.pdbx_strand_id
1 'polypeptide(L)'
;MVEEELSTKEFIMTSQGEDGYVEVCAEDRLSDVRTLVLEDFDDEQLPAEKNNLSFRVKENNQSSIGEDNQSSKGEAPKFDITERNVLDDHFSLLTSSNELRFRNTRIQVYEAGNRQLILNVGESDEEKTNIKDGERSDNDKQKDIVVRTVQSDTIGLRLIRSIYALVAFILAGFLLIACLQLILHLFLNVASGIGLGEKGGQVNMTGLLALLRLPLYLQAMTYIMIFAGAFVQDMWFGSPVLKSMWNNRGTVITDWIVFTAFLGVPLLEGSIRLFLKLEDWWTYTLLTWIGLVFAVFIAFVFSVIYFEVVACLSACAKDNGTHGSLDETKMNLGQILLSALLCNQIARFSGTTKDHVIVHEENQISTDKNCNEIRTDDDNVHYMQRRSITSLYSYFTQLLSNILPILFTKLEQKEQIRTIHDIFDITPIITSYTWGLEKVYYRDRNAQTVAVVNGPASTRPSQVLSSFIFVPLSFILKVLVCGGLLVWFDLGLLFVSVVVILMLACYYPSARNTVAQFSAFKLSKDFIKNKSKESHENNQVTYEVSKTFRITRPTNSFCWLHLTLEVFFLFAFPFGMLIYNQAEVP
;
A
#
# COMPACT_ATOMS: atom_id res chain seq x y z
N MET A 1 3.58 47.13 24.07
CA MET A 1 3.43 46.64 22.68
C MET A 1 4.82 46.68 22.09
N VAL A 2 5.25 45.57 21.50
CA VAL A 2 6.39 45.52 20.59
C VAL A 2 5.74 45.39 19.23
N GLU A 3 6.07 46.28 18.30
CA GLU A 3 5.72 46.09 16.90
C GLU A 3 6.76 45.11 16.34
N GLU A 4 6.30 43.96 15.87
CA GLU A 4 7.18 43.03 15.13
C GLU A 4 7.38 43.62 13.74
N GLU A 5 8.59 44.11 13.48
CA GLU A 5 9.01 44.55 12.14
C GLU A 5 8.98 43.32 11.21
N LEU A 6 7.95 43.25 10.37
CA LEU A 6 7.84 42.25 9.30
C LEU A 6 9.06 42.36 8.39
N SER A 7 9.79 41.26 8.20
CA SER A 7 10.99 41.26 7.37
C SER A 7 10.64 41.32 5.88
N THR A 8 10.56 42.54 5.34
CA THR A 8 10.56 42.77 3.90
C THR A 8 11.86 42.27 3.29
N LYS A 9 11.77 41.73 2.08
CA LYS A 9 12.90 41.26 1.28
C LYS A 9 12.87 41.96 -0.07
N GLU A 10 13.99 42.54 -0.48
CA GLU A 10 14.15 43.14 -1.80
C GLU A 10 14.14 42.06 -2.89
N PHE A 11 13.18 42.15 -3.81
CA PHE A 11 13.09 41.34 -5.02
C PHE A 11 13.73 42.12 -6.18
N ILE A 12 14.94 41.72 -6.56
CA ILE A 12 15.74 42.39 -7.60
C ILE A 12 15.46 41.75 -8.96
N MET A 13 15.05 42.56 -9.94
CA MET A 13 14.81 42.14 -11.32
C MET A 13 15.73 42.88 -12.29
N THR A 14 16.70 42.16 -12.87
CA THR A 14 17.64 42.69 -13.86
C THR A 14 17.03 42.63 -15.26
N SER A 15 16.82 43.78 -15.92
CA SER A 15 16.31 43.88 -17.29
C SER A 15 17.24 44.72 -18.16
N GLN A 16 17.66 44.17 -19.31
CA GLN A 16 18.54 44.80 -20.32
C GLN A 16 19.89 45.40 -19.86
N GLY A 17 20.23 45.33 -18.56
CA GLY A 17 21.45 45.88 -17.97
C GLY A 17 21.22 46.81 -16.78
N GLU A 18 19.96 47.12 -16.44
CA GLU A 18 19.58 47.87 -15.25
C GLU A 18 18.85 46.95 -14.25
N ASP A 19 19.08 47.17 -12.95
CA ASP A 19 18.42 46.45 -11.85
C ASP A 19 17.27 47.31 -11.28
N GLY A 20 16.06 46.76 -11.27
CA GLY A 20 14.92 47.31 -10.54
C GLY A 20 14.58 46.49 -9.29
N TYR A 21 13.86 47.09 -8.35
CA TYR A 21 13.65 46.57 -6.99
C TYR A 21 12.17 46.70 -6.60
N VAL A 22 11.61 45.62 -6.06
CA VAL A 22 10.27 45.60 -5.43
C VAL A 22 10.43 45.03 -4.02
N GLU A 23 9.83 45.64 -3.00
CA GLU A 23 9.81 45.08 -1.65
C GLU A 23 8.71 44.02 -1.53
N VAL A 24 9.04 42.86 -0.97
CA VAL A 24 8.15 41.69 -0.88
C VAL A 24 8.15 41.13 0.54
N CYS A 25 6.97 40.82 1.07
CA CYS A 25 6.79 40.18 2.37
C CYS A 25 6.85 38.65 2.27
N ALA A 26 7.25 37.98 3.35
CA ALA A 26 7.33 36.52 3.41
C ALA A 26 5.97 35.78 3.32
N GLU A 27 4.86 36.53 3.34
CA GLU A 27 3.49 36.02 3.27
C GLU A 27 2.87 36.16 1.86
N ASP A 28 3.50 36.92 0.97
CA ASP A 28 2.99 37.21 -0.38
C ASP A 28 3.07 35.97 -1.28
N ARG A 29 2.01 35.71 -2.05
CA ARG A 29 2.00 34.58 -3.00
C ARG A 29 2.68 34.99 -4.29
N LEU A 30 3.15 34.01 -5.05
CA LEU A 30 3.81 34.24 -6.36
C LEU A 30 2.92 35.01 -7.37
N SER A 31 1.60 34.98 -7.21
CA SER A 31 0.62 35.80 -7.94
C SER A 31 0.71 37.29 -7.60
N ASP A 32 1.00 37.58 -6.34
CA ASP A 32 0.88 38.88 -5.71
C ASP A 32 2.18 39.65 -5.97
N VAL A 33 3.32 38.98 -5.78
CA VAL A 33 4.66 39.43 -6.25
C VAL A 33 4.65 39.73 -7.75
N ARG A 34 4.02 38.87 -8.56
CA ARG A 34 3.90 39.11 -10.01
C ARG A 34 3.04 40.34 -10.32
N THR A 35 2.06 40.67 -9.48
CA THR A 35 1.22 41.86 -9.66
C THR A 35 2.01 43.12 -9.34
N LEU A 36 2.72 43.15 -8.20
CA LEU A 36 3.61 44.26 -7.82
C LEU A 36 4.67 44.53 -8.91
N VAL A 37 5.33 43.50 -9.42
CA VAL A 37 6.32 43.58 -10.52
C VAL A 37 5.71 44.06 -11.86
N LEU A 38 4.39 44.06 -12.01
CA LEU A 38 3.68 44.61 -13.17
C LEU A 38 3.02 45.98 -12.91
N GLU A 39 3.04 46.47 -11.67
CA GLU A 39 2.51 47.79 -11.26
C GLU A 39 3.64 48.81 -10.99
N ASP A 40 4.79 48.37 -10.47
CA ASP A 40 5.94 49.23 -10.13
C ASP A 40 6.95 49.47 -11.28
N PHE A 41 6.86 48.72 -12.38
CA PHE A 41 7.79 48.81 -13.53
C PHE A 41 7.13 49.44 -14.77
N ASP A 42 7.81 50.43 -15.37
CA ASP A 42 7.36 51.03 -16.63
C ASP A 42 7.42 50.05 -17.81
N ASP A 43 6.49 50.22 -18.75
CA ASP A 43 6.27 49.35 -19.91
C ASP A 43 7.47 49.24 -20.87
N GLU A 44 8.46 50.13 -20.75
CA GLU A 44 9.72 50.14 -21.51
C GLU A 44 10.89 49.45 -20.76
N GLN A 45 10.79 49.28 -19.43
CA GLN A 45 11.77 48.57 -18.60
C GLN A 45 11.50 47.06 -18.57
N LEU A 46 10.22 46.67 -18.63
CA LEU A 46 9.81 45.28 -18.85
C LEU A 46 10.32 44.79 -20.22
N PRO A 47 10.82 43.54 -20.33
CA PRO A 47 11.25 43.00 -21.62
C PRO A 47 10.08 42.97 -22.60
N ALA A 48 10.35 43.30 -23.87
CA ALA A 48 9.33 43.51 -24.91
C ALA A 48 8.36 42.33 -25.14
N GLU A 49 8.75 41.12 -24.70
CA GLU A 49 7.82 40.00 -24.49
C GLU A 49 7.35 39.97 -23.03
N LYS A 50 6.23 40.65 -22.72
CA LYS A 50 5.63 40.72 -21.36
C LYS A 50 5.29 39.38 -20.68
N ASN A 51 5.50 38.26 -21.37
CA ASN A 51 5.29 36.90 -20.86
C ASN A 51 6.59 36.19 -20.43
N ASN A 52 7.77 36.70 -20.79
CA ASN A 52 9.08 36.08 -20.52
C ASN A 52 9.86 36.84 -19.44
N LEU A 53 9.27 36.90 -18.23
CA LEU A 53 9.98 37.31 -17.01
C LEU A 53 10.59 36.08 -16.32
N SER A 54 11.91 36.06 -16.15
CA SER A 54 12.63 35.01 -15.43
C SER A 54 12.94 35.46 -14.00
N PHE A 55 12.34 34.79 -13.02
CA PHE A 55 12.42 35.18 -11.61
C PHE A 55 13.63 34.52 -10.91
N ARG A 56 14.38 35.30 -10.12
CA ARG A 56 15.62 34.85 -9.47
C ARG A 56 15.70 35.29 -8.01
N VAL A 57 15.01 34.55 -7.13
CA VAL A 57 15.06 34.79 -5.68
C VAL A 57 16.49 34.56 -5.17
N LYS A 58 17.16 35.63 -4.73
CA LYS A 58 18.44 35.56 -4.00
C LYS A 58 18.14 35.59 -2.50
N GLU A 59 18.61 34.58 -1.76
CA GLU A 59 18.72 34.72 -0.31
C GLU A 59 19.96 35.53 0.04
N ASN A 60 19.79 36.84 0.27
CA ASN A 60 20.82 37.71 0.79
C ASN A 60 21.13 37.38 2.27
N ASN A 61 21.90 36.31 2.49
CA ASN A 61 22.60 36.05 3.75
C ASN A 61 23.79 37.02 3.91
N GLN A 62 23.50 38.33 3.89
CA GLN A 62 24.41 39.41 4.27
C GLN A 62 23.85 40.14 5.48
N SER A 63 24.04 39.54 6.67
CA SER A 63 24.05 40.33 7.89
C SER A 63 25.30 41.23 7.86
N SER A 64 25.09 42.50 7.54
CA SER A 64 26.11 43.56 7.56
C SER A 64 26.50 43.92 9.00
N ILE A 65 27.10 42.97 9.72
CA ILE A 65 27.73 43.19 11.01
C ILE A 65 28.93 44.11 10.77
N GLY A 66 28.74 45.40 11.01
CA GLY A 66 29.82 46.39 11.03
C GLY A 66 30.85 46.04 12.10
N GLU A 67 32.09 46.47 11.87
CA GLU A 67 33.15 46.31 12.87
C GLU A 67 32.80 47.11 14.14
N ASP A 68 32.65 46.42 15.27
CA ASP A 68 32.92 47.05 16.56
C ASP A 68 33.55 46.07 17.55
N ASN A 69 34.44 46.59 18.40
CA ASN A 69 35.33 45.77 19.21
C ASN A 69 34.73 45.45 20.58
N GLN A 70 34.51 44.16 20.89
CA GLN A 70 34.74 43.70 22.26
C GLN A 70 35.03 42.20 22.44
N SER A 71 35.99 41.94 23.32
CA SER A 71 36.41 40.60 23.75
C SER A 71 35.50 40.07 24.85
N SER A 72 34.88 38.91 24.61
CA SER A 72 34.47 38.01 25.70
C SER A 72 34.68 36.55 25.30
N LYS A 73 35.02 35.69 26.27
CA LYS A 73 35.12 34.24 26.09
C LYS A 73 33.84 33.60 26.59
N GLY A 74 33.12 32.94 25.69
CA GLY A 74 32.00 32.04 26.01
C GLY A 74 32.10 30.77 25.18
N GLU A 75 31.78 29.62 25.77
CA GLU A 75 31.78 28.34 25.06
C GLU A 75 30.50 28.22 24.21
N ALA A 76 30.65 27.97 22.91
CA ALA A 76 29.52 27.78 22.01
C ALA A 76 28.96 26.35 22.13
N PRO A 77 27.63 26.17 22.27
CA PRO A 77 27.02 24.84 22.20
C PRO A 77 27.11 24.30 20.77
N LYS A 78 27.50 23.03 20.62
CA LYS A 78 27.46 22.33 19.33
C LYS A 78 26.01 21.99 18.97
N PHE A 79 25.37 22.82 18.15
CA PHE A 79 24.21 22.42 17.37
C PHE A 79 24.67 21.60 16.16
N ASP A 80 24.33 20.32 16.14
CA ASP A 80 24.56 19.41 15.01
C ASP A 80 23.37 19.51 14.05
N ILE A 81 23.35 20.55 13.22
CA ILE A 81 22.34 20.70 12.16
C ILE A 81 22.74 19.79 10.99
N THR A 82 22.53 18.49 11.19
CA THR A 82 22.47 17.48 10.14
C THR A 82 21.02 17.10 9.81
N GLU A 83 20.12 18.10 9.86
CA GLU A 83 18.82 18.06 9.19
C GLU A 83 19.03 17.93 7.68
N ARG A 84 19.12 16.68 7.23
CA ARG A 84 18.94 16.37 5.82
C ARG A 84 17.49 16.66 5.48
N ASN A 85 17.29 17.54 4.50
CA ASN A 85 16.03 17.64 3.78
C ASN A 85 15.69 16.28 3.15
N VAL A 86 14.98 15.46 3.91
CA VAL A 86 14.19 14.36 3.39
C VAL A 86 13.12 15.02 2.52
N LEU A 87 13.14 14.74 1.22
CA LEU A 87 11.98 15.03 0.39
C LEU A 87 10.82 14.24 0.99
N ASP A 88 9.82 14.94 1.55
CA ASP A 88 8.75 14.30 2.31
C ASP A 88 7.84 13.56 1.33
N ASP A 89 8.14 12.27 1.12
CA ASP A 89 7.76 11.55 -0.08
C ASP A 89 6.24 11.29 -0.12
N HIS A 90 5.51 12.15 -0.82
CA HIS A 90 4.07 12.03 -1.05
C HIS A 90 3.68 10.78 -1.86
N PHE A 91 4.65 9.97 -2.34
CA PHE A 91 4.43 8.63 -2.91
C PHE A 91 4.55 7.49 -1.88
N SER A 92 4.63 7.79 -0.58
CA SER A 92 4.78 6.81 0.51
C SER A 92 3.64 5.78 0.60
N LEU A 93 3.77 4.70 -0.19
CA LEU A 93 2.90 3.53 -0.17
C LEU A 93 2.91 2.84 1.21
N LEU A 94 1.75 2.31 1.61
CA LEU A 94 1.57 1.54 2.85
C LEU A 94 2.47 0.29 2.95
N THR A 95 2.97 -0.22 1.81
CA THR A 95 4.05 -1.22 1.77
C THR A 95 5.40 -0.51 1.71
N SER A 96 6.25 -0.76 2.71
CA SER A 96 7.55 -0.12 2.90
C SER A 96 8.43 -0.15 1.63
N SER A 97 8.75 1.04 1.12
CA SER A 97 9.66 1.24 -0.01
C SER A 97 11.06 0.72 0.30
N ASN A 98 11.60 -0.13 -0.56
CA ASN A 98 12.95 -0.66 -0.43
C ASN A 98 13.90 0.12 -1.32
N GLU A 99 14.46 1.24 -0.85
CA GLU A 99 15.48 1.95 -1.61
C GLU A 99 16.74 1.08 -1.77
N LEU A 100 17.01 0.69 -3.02
CA LEU A 100 18.21 -0.01 -3.46
C LEU A 100 19.05 0.95 -4.29
N ARG A 101 20.20 1.41 -3.81
CA ARG A 101 21.15 2.06 -4.71
C ARG A 101 21.79 1.00 -5.59
N PHE A 102 21.32 0.88 -6.83
CA PHE A 102 21.93 0.04 -7.85
C PHE A 102 22.34 0.94 -8.99
N ARG A 103 23.65 1.07 -9.15
CA ARG A 103 24.22 2.14 -9.96
C ARG A 103 23.86 3.53 -9.34
N ASN A 104 23.98 4.65 -10.05
CA ASN A 104 23.59 5.96 -9.49
C ASN A 104 22.06 6.05 -9.37
N THR A 105 21.31 5.20 -10.10
CA THR A 105 19.88 5.02 -9.84
C THR A 105 19.57 4.50 -8.43
N ARG A 106 18.61 5.17 -7.77
CA ARG A 106 17.95 4.72 -6.54
C ARG A 106 16.71 3.93 -6.95
N ILE A 107 16.81 2.60 -6.88
CA ILE A 107 15.76 1.66 -7.25
C ILE A 107 14.90 1.37 -6.01
N GLN A 108 13.75 2.02 -5.82
CA GLN A 108 12.82 1.68 -4.73
C GLN A 108 11.98 0.45 -5.12
N VAL A 109 11.97 -0.60 -4.28
CA VAL A 109 11.19 -1.83 -4.53
C VAL A 109 10.04 -2.01 -3.54
N TYR A 110 8.88 -2.33 -4.10
CA TYR A 110 7.60 -2.54 -3.46
C TYR A 110 7.05 -3.93 -3.84
N GLU A 111 6.12 -4.48 -3.06
CA GLU A 111 5.43 -5.73 -3.37
C GLU A 111 3.91 -5.53 -3.49
N ALA A 112 3.32 -6.21 -4.46
CA ALA A 112 1.91 -6.22 -4.81
C ALA A 112 1.45 -7.68 -5.05
N GLY A 113 1.54 -8.50 -4.00
CA GLY A 113 1.13 -9.90 -4.01
C GLY A 113 2.00 -10.80 -4.89
N ASN A 114 1.44 -11.33 -5.98
CA ASN A 114 2.20 -12.06 -7.01
C ASN A 114 3.17 -11.16 -7.78
N ARG A 115 2.94 -9.84 -7.75
CA ARG A 115 3.74 -8.85 -8.46
C ARG A 115 4.72 -8.11 -7.57
N GLN A 116 5.83 -7.69 -8.17
CA GLN A 116 6.79 -6.77 -7.57
C GLN A 116 6.81 -5.49 -8.39
N LEU A 117 7.20 -4.37 -7.78
CA LEU A 117 6.93 -3.03 -8.29
C LEU A 117 8.14 -2.15 -7.96
N ILE A 118 8.84 -1.65 -8.98
CA ILE A 118 10.25 -1.22 -8.92
C ILE A 118 10.37 0.17 -9.55
N LEU A 119 10.96 1.13 -8.85
CA LEU A 119 11.01 2.55 -9.22
C LEU A 119 12.46 3.01 -9.31
N ASN A 120 13.02 3.12 -10.52
CA ASN A 120 14.41 3.54 -10.73
C ASN A 120 14.47 5.08 -10.84
N VAL A 121 14.81 5.78 -9.75
CA VAL A 121 15.11 7.23 -9.78
C VAL A 121 16.57 7.41 -10.21
N GLY A 122 16.82 7.91 -11.41
CA GLY A 122 18.13 8.32 -11.90
C GLY A 122 18.37 9.81 -11.68
N GLU A 123 19.55 10.16 -11.16
CA GLU A 123 20.11 11.50 -11.34
C GLU A 123 20.88 11.48 -12.66
N SER A 124 20.47 12.29 -13.64
CA SER A 124 21.11 12.30 -14.96
C SER A 124 22.46 13.01 -14.88
N ASP A 125 23.55 12.25 -14.78
CA ASP A 125 24.92 12.76 -14.76
C ASP A 125 25.41 13.23 -16.16
N GLU A 126 24.57 13.96 -16.90
CA GLU A 126 25.00 14.76 -18.06
C GLU A 126 25.72 16.04 -17.58
N GLU A 127 26.86 15.83 -16.92
CA GLU A 127 27.80 16.88 -16.56
C GLU A 127 28.36 17.51 -17.85
N LYS A 128 27.84 18.70 -18.19
CA LYS A 128 28.19 19.46 -19.40
C LYS A 128 29.68 19.84 -19.41
N THR A 129 30.51 18.92 -19.89
CA THR A 129 31.96 19.06 -20.07
C THR A 129 32.31 19.93 -21.29
N ASN A 130 31.73 21.14 -21.34
CA ASN A 130 32.14 22.25 -22.20
C ASN A 130 32.44 23.47 -21.35
N ILE A 131 33.40 23.34 -20.43
CA ILE A 131 34.06 24.49 -19.82
C ILE A 131 34.91 25.16 -20.90
N LYS A 132 34.39 26.24 -21.46
CA LYS A 132 35.20 27.37 -21.87
C LYS A 132 34.70 28.61 -21.15
N ASP A 133 35.67 29.26 -20.50
CA ASP A 133 35.66 30.65 -20.08
C ASP A 133 34.63 31.08 -19.02
N GLY A 134 35.12 31.18 -17.77
CA GLY A 134 34.65 32.19 -16.82
C GLY A 134 33.75 31.70 -15.69
N GLU A 135 32.49 31.44 -15.99
CA GLU A 135 31.43 31.55 -14.97
C GLU A 135 30.87 30.21 -14.48
N ARG A 136 30.85 30.05 -13.14
CA ARG A 136 30.10 28.99 -12.46
C ARG A 136 28.62 29.38 -12.37
N SER A 137 27.81 28.87 -13.29
CA SER A 137 26.37 28.72 -13.06
C SER A 137 26.12 27.39 -12.35
N ASP A 138 25.60 27.44 -11.12
CA ASP A 138 25.06 26.26 -10.44
C ASP A 138 23.78 25.83 -11.18
N ASN A 139 23.91 24.80 -12.02
CA ASN A 139 22.84 24.33 -12.90
C ASN A 139 22.09 23.16 -12.25
N ASP A 140 20.76 23.24 -12.25
CA ASP A 140 19.88 22.21 -11.68
C ASP A 140 20.08 20.82 -12.30
N LYS A 141 20.09 19.79 -11.45
CA LYS A 141 20.11 18.39 -11.85
C LYS A 141 18.69 17.84 -11.97
N GLN A 142 18.22 17.65 -13.19
CA GLN A 142 16.98 16.94 -13.51
C GLN A 142 17.06 15.47 -13.03
N LYS A 143 15.91 14.87 -12.70
CA LYS A 143 15.80 13.52 -12.15
C LYS A 143 14.72 12.72 -12.87
N ASP A 144 15.15 11.66 -13.55
CA ASP A 144 14.25 10.73 -14.24
C ASP A 144 13.79 9.63 -13.29
N ILE A 145 12.54 9.19 -13.44
CA ILE A 145 11.96 8.12 -12.63
C ILE A 145 11.36 7.08 -13.57
N VAL A 146 12.01 5.92 -13.70
CA VAL A 146 11.65 4.85 -14.66
C VAL A 146 11.02 3.67 -13.91
N VAL A 147 9.83 3.23 -14.34
CA VAL A 147 8.81 2.71 -13.43
C VAL A 147 8.26 1.35 -13.90
N ARG A 148 8.37 0.29 -13.08
CA ARG A 148 8.72 -1.06 -13.56
C ARG A 148 8.14 -2.26 -12.69
N THR A 149 7.10 -3.07 -13.09
CA THR A 149 6.50 -4.23 -12.35
C THR A 149 6.68 -5.64 -12.95
N VAL A 150 6.65 -6.66 -12.10
CA VAL A 150 7.03 -8.03 -12.42
C VAL A 150 5.90 -9.01 -12.12
N GLN A 151 5.76 -10.10 -12.89
CA GLN A 151 5.16 -11.33 -12.38
C GLN A 151 6.24 -12.32 -11.94
N SER A 152 6.23 -12.70 -10.65
CA SER A 152 7.25 -13.58 -10.04
C SER A 152 6.80 -15.05 -9.89
N ASP A 153 5.70 -15.42 -10.55
CA ASP A 153 5.01 -16.69 -10.39
C ASP A 153 5.67 -17.86 -11.13
N THR A 154 5.86 -18.98 -10.44
CA THR A 154 6.10 -20.29 -11.06
C THR A 154 4.85 -21.17 -10.99
N ILE A 155 4.78 -22.21 -11.82
CA ILE A 155 3.66 -23.18 -11.76
C ILE A 155 3.58 -23.84 -10.38
N GLY A 156 4.73 -24.14 -9.75
CA GLY A 156 4.78 -24.68 -8.39
C GLY A 156 4.29 -23.71 -7.32
N LEU A 157 4.66 -22.42 -7.43
CA LEU A 157 4.19 -21.37 -6.52
C LEU A 157 2.68 -21.13 -6.67
N ARG A 158 2.18 -21.12 -7.91
CA ARG A 158 0.73 -21.07 -8.18
C ARG A 158 0.02 -22.30 -7.61
N LEU A 159 0.56 -23.50 -7.75
CA LEU A 159 -0.06 -24.72 -7.22
C LEU A 159 -0.16 -24.72 -5.69
N ILE A 160 0.87 -24.28 -4.95
CA ILE A 160 0.78 -24.20 -3.48
C ILE A 160 -0.18 -23.08 -3.01
N ARG A 161 -0.16 -21.91 -3.67
CA ARG A 161 -1.13 -20.83 -3.39
C ARG A 161 -2.56 -21.22 -3.75
N SER A 162 -2.77 -21.99 -4.82
CA SER A 162 -4.06 -22.62 -5.13
C SER A 162 -4.53 -23.56 -4.02
N ILE A 163 -3.64 -24.35 -3.40
CA ILE A 163 -4.00 -25.21 -2.27
C ILE A 163 -4.39 -24.35 -1.06
N TYR A 164 -3.62 -23.32 -0.72
CA TYR A 164 -3.95 -22.41 0.40
C TYR A 164 -5.30 -21.71 0.17
N ALA A 165 -5.49 -21.12 -1.01
CA ALA A 165 -6.73 -20.44 -1.39
C ALA A 165 -7.93 -21.40 -1.46
N LEU A 166 -7.75 -22.65 -1.93
CA LEU A 166 -8.80 -23.66 -1.96
C LEU A 166 -9.25 -24.06 -0.55
N VAL A 167 -8.33 -24.26 0.38
CA VAL A 167 -8.68 -24.60 1.78
C VAL A 167 -9.34 -23.40 2.48
N ALA A 168 -8.84 -22.18 2.25
CA ALA A 168 -9.49 -20.96 2.72
C ALA A 168 -10.90 -20.77 2.10
N PHE A 169 -11.09 -21.17 0.83
CA PHE A 169 -12.39 -21.12 0.14
C PHE A 169 -13.36 -22.18 0.66
N ILE A 170 -12.88 -23.39 0.98
CA ILE A 170 -13.67 -24.42 1.66
C ILE A 170 -14.10 -23.92 3.06
N LEU A 171 -13.21 -23.28 3.83
CA LEU A 171 -13.56 -22.64 5.09
C LEU A 171 -14.59 -21.51 4.88
N ALA A 172 -14.43 -20.66 3.87
CA ALA A 172 -15.41 -19.63 3.52
C ALA A 172 -16.77 -20.24 3.12
N GLY A 173 -16.79 -21.41 2.50
CA GLY A 173 -17.99 -22.19 2.21
C GLY A 173 -18.69 -22.71 3.49
N PHE A 174 -17.93 -23.24 4.44
CA PHE A 174 -18.48 -23.62 5.76
C PHE A 174 -19.02 -22.41 6.53
N LEU A 175 -18.31 -21.26 6.50
CA LEU A 175 -18.79 -20.01 7.08
C LEU A 175 -20.06 -19.52 6.39
N LEU A 176 -20.16 -19.60 5.06
CA LEU A 176 -21.37 -19.25 4.30
C LEU A 176 -22.56 -20.13 4.69
N ILE A 177 -22.37 -21.44 4.82
CA ILE A 177 -23.41 -22.37 5.26
C ILE A 177 -23.87 -22.04 6.70
N ALA A 178 -22.93 -21.75 7.61
CA ALA A 178 -23.26 -21.31 8.97
C ALA A 178 -24.01 -19.96 8.99
N CYS A 179 -23.60 -18.99 8.17
CA CYS A 179 -24.30 -17.71 8.00
C CYS A 179 -25.74 -17.92 7.50
N LEU A 180 -25.92 -18.75 6.47
CA LEU A 180 -27.23 -19.08 5.91
C LEU A 180 -28.11 -19.84 6.91
N GLN A 181 -27.55 -20.74 7.71
CA GLN A 181 -28.27 -21.45 8.77
C GLN A 181 -28.72 -20.50 9.89
N LEU A 182 -27.87 -19.54 10.28
CA LEU A 182 -28.23 -18.49 11.25
C LEU A 182 -29.31 -17.55 10.71
N ILE A 183 -29.22 -17.15 9.44
CA ILE A 183 -30.24 -16.33 8.76
C ILE A 183 -31.57 -17.09 8.66
N LEU A 184 -31.56 -18.37 8.29
CA LEU A 184 -32.76 -19.22 8.24
C LEU A 184 -33.39 -19.37 9.63
N HIS A 185 -32.58 -19.62 10.67
CA HIS A 185 -33.06 -19.69 12.05
C HIS A 185 -33.66 -18.35 12.51
N LEU A 186 -33.05 -17.23 12.14
CA LEU A 186 -33.59 -15.89 12.42
C LEU A 186 -34.95 -15.67 11.73
N PHE A 187 -35.10 -16.04 10.45
CA PHE A 187 -36.39 -15.97 9.74
C PHE A 187 -37.45 -16.89 10.35
N LEU A 188 -37.09 -18.09 10.81
CA LEU A 188 -38.00 -19.00 11.52
C LEU A 188 -38.46 -18.39 12.87
N ASN A 189 -37.55 -17.73 13.59
CA ASN A 189 -37.87 -17.04 14.85
C ASN A 189 -38.72 -15.78 14.63
N VAL A 190 -38.56 -15.08 13.49
CA VAL A 190 -39.47 -14.00 13.07
C VAL A 190 -40.86 -14.58 12.77
N ALA A 191 -40.95 -15.68 12.02
CA ALA A 191 -42.22 -16.28 11.63
C ALA A 191 -43.02 -16.82 12.84
N SER A 192 -42.35 -17.44 13.81
CA SER A 192 -43.00 -17.85 15.07
C SER A 192 -43.38 -16.66 15.93
N GLY A 193 -42.50 -15.66 16.09
CA GLY A 193 -42.75 -14.45 16.89
C GLY A 193 -43.88 -13.56 16.36
N ILE A 194 -44.20 -13.62 15.07
CA ILE A 194 -45.36 -12.92 14.46
C ILE A 194 -46.69 -13.66 14.73
N GLY A 195 -46.67 -14.90 15.22
CA GLY A 195 -47.87 -15.67 15.56
C GLY A 195 -48.51 -16.42 14.38
N LEU A 196 -47.81 -16.59 13.25
CA LEU A 196 -48.33 -17.24 12.02
C LEU A 196 -48.81 -18.69 12.22
N GLY A 197 -48.51 -19.34 13.35
CA GLY A 197 -48.99 -20.67 13.71
C GLY A 197 -50.30 -20.72 14.50
N GLU A 198 -50.70 -19.63 15.19
CA GLU A 198 -51.83 -19.64 16.13
C GLU A 198 -53.03 -18.82 15.62
N LYS A 199 -54.21 -19.46 15.62
CA LYS A 199 -55.44 -18.94 14.99
C LYS A 199 -56.09 -17.82 15.81
N GLY A 200 -55.52 -16.62 15.74
CA GLY A 200 -56.09 -15.40 16.32
C GLY A 200 -55.15 -14.59 17.21
N GLY A 201 -53.85 -14.90 17.23
CA GLY A 201 -52.87 -14.12 18.00
C GLY A 201 -52.81 -12.65 17.55
N GLN A 202 -52.77 -11.74 18.52
CA GLN A 202 -52.39 -10.34 18.27
C GLN A 202 -50.94 -10.31 17.75
N VAL A 203 -50.60 -9.33 16.90
CA VAL A 203 -49.22 -9.15 16.41
C VAL A 203 -48.32 -8.84 17.61
N ASN A 204 -47.60 -9.85 18.08
CA ASN A 204 -46.78 -9.73 19.27
C ASN A 204 -45.54 -8.87 18.96
N MET A 205 -45.20 -7.94 19.85
CA MET A 205 -44.05 -7.04 19.66
C MET A 205 -42.76 -7.83 19.40
N THR A 206 -42.60 -9.00 20.02
CA THR A 206 -41.46 -9.90 19.80
C THR A 206 -41.21 -10.23 18.33
N GLY A 207 -42.25 -10.39 17.51
CA GLY A 207 -42.13 -10.64 16.06
C GLY A 207 -41.62 -9.42 15.29
N LEU A 208 -42.14 -8.22 15.59
CA LEU A 208 -41.67 -6.95 15.03
C LEU A 208 -40.20 -6.70 15.41
N LEU A 209 -39.84 -6.98 16.66
CA LEU A 209 -38.49 -6.80 17.19
C LEU A 209 -37.49 -7.82 16.61
N ALA A 210 -37.92 -9.06 16.35
CA ALA A 210 -37.10 -10.03 15.62
C ALA A 210 -36.82 -9.56 14.18
N LEU A 211 -37.81 -8.97 13.50
CA LEU A 211 -37.65 -8.41 12.15
C LEU A 211 -36.66 -7.23 12.15
N LEU A 212 -36.68 -6.38 13.18
CA LEU A 212 -35.74 -5.26 13.34
C LEU A 212 -34.29 -5.68 13.68
N ARG A 213 -34.06 -6.94 14.10
CA ARG A 213 -32.71 -7.51 14.22
C ARG A 213 -32.16 -8.02 12.88
N LEU A 214 -33.02 -8.28 11.89
CA LEU A 214 -32.62 -8.86 10.61
C LEU A 214 -31.51 -8.06 9.88
N PRO A 215 -31.56 -6.72 9.77
CA PRO A 215 -30.52 -5.95 9.10
C PRO A 215 -29.15 -6.08 9.78
N LEU A 216 -29.12 -6.05 11.12
CA LEU A 216 -27.89 -6.15 11.91
C LEU A 216 -27.21 -7.53 11.72
N TYR A 217 -27.98 -8.62 11.77
CA TYR A 217 -27.45 -9.96 11.51
C TYR A 217 -27.00 -10.10 10.04
N LEU A 218 -27.79 -9.63 9.06
CA LEU A 218 -27.41 -9.67 7.65
C LEU A 218 -26.13 -8.87 7.37
N GLN A 219 -25.96 -7.71 8.01
CA GLN A 219 -24.75 -6.88 7.90
C GLN A 219 -23.54 -7.56 8.56
N ALA A 220 -23.71 -8.14 9.75
CA ALA A 220 -22.64 -8.88 10.44
C ALA A 220 -22.17 -10.12 9.63
N MET A 221 -23.10 -10.92 9.11
CA MET A 221 -22.77 -12.06 8.25
C MET A 221 -22.14 -11.60 6.92
N THR A 222 -22.60 -10.48 6.35
CA THR A 222 -21.97 -9.86 5.17
C THR A 222 -20.51 -9.47 5.46
N TYR A 223 -20.21 -8.85 6.60
CA TYR A 223 -18.82 -8.54 6.96
C TYR A 223 -17.96 -9.79 7.19
N ILE A 224 -18.49 -10.83 7.86
CA ILE A 224 -17.78 -12.12 8.00
C ILE A 224 -17.44 -12.71 6.63
N MET A 225 -18.37 -12.67 5.66
CA MET A 225 -18.13 -13.14 4.30
C MET A 225 -17.18 -12.24 3.49
N ILE A 226 -17.19 -10.92 3.71
CA ILE A 226 -16.19 -10.00 3.13
C ILE A 226 -14.79 -10.33 3.67
N PHE A 227 -14.63 -10.53 4.98
CA PHE A 227 -13.35 -10.94 5.55
C PHE A 227 -12.91 -12.32 5.08
N ALA A 228 -13.83 -13.29 4.93
CA ALA A 228 -13.52 -14.61 4.39
C ALA A 228 -13.06 -14.52 2.92
N GLY A 229 -13.72 -13.70 2.10
CA GLY A 229 -13.30 -13.42 0.73
C GLY A 229 -11.93 -12.73 0.65
N ALA A 230 -11.68 -11.73 1.49
CA ALA A 230 -10.39 -11.06 1.61
C ALA A 230 -9.28 -12.02 2.06
N PHE A 231 -9.56 -12.93 2.98
CA PHE A 231 -8.62 -13.98 3.42
C PHE A 231 -8.27 -14.96 2.30
N VAL A 232 -9.26 -15.39 1.50
CA VAL A 232 -9.03 -16.23 0.31
C VAL A 232 -8.12 -15.49 -0.71
N GLN A 233 -8.35 -14.20 -0.92
CA GLN A 233 -7.50 -13.37 -1.79
C GLN A 233 -6.08 -13.20 -1.21
N ASP A 234 -5.94 -12.94 0.09
CA ASP A 234 -4.63 -12.84 0.75
C ASP A 234 -3.82 -14.14 0.61
N MET A 235 -4.45 -15.30 0.84
CA MET A 235 -3.84 -16.61 0.63
C MET A 235 -3.43 -16.85 -0.83
N TRP A 236 -4.28 -16.47 -1.78
CA TRP A 236 -3.96 -16.55 -3.22
C TRP A 236 -2.77 -15.69 -3.62
N PHE A 237 -2.61 -14.50 -3.02
CA PHE A 237 -1.54 -13.55 -3.33
C PHE A 237 -0.25 -13.74 -2.53
N GLY A 238 -0.16 -14.77 -1.67
CA GLY A 238 1.04 -15.09 -0.89
C GLY A 238 1.14 -14.37 0.46
N SER A 239 -0.01 -14.11 1.06
CA SER A 239 -0.22 -13.50 2.38
C SER A 239 0.34 -12.08 2.63
N PRO A 240 0.27 -11.13 1.65
CA PRO A 240 0.80 -9.78 1.83
C PRO A 240 0.21 -9.03 3.04
N VAL A 241 -1.06 -9.24 3.39
CA VAL A 241 -1.72 -8.58 4.53
C VAL A 241 -1.22 -9.16 5.85
N LEU A 242 -1.17 -10.49 6.02
CA LEU A 242 -0.55 -11.10 7.20
C LEU A 242 0.94 -10.72 7.35
N LYS A 243 1.66 -10.51 6.24
CA LYS A 243 3.06 -10.09 6.23
C LYS A 243 3.25 -8.65 6.69
N SER A 244 2.42 -7.71 6.23
CA SER A 244 2.49 -6.31 6.70
C SER A 244 2.10 -6.22 8.18
N MET A 245 1.05 -6.93 8.60
CA MET A 245 0.53 -6.91 9.97
C MET A 245 1.53 -7.46 11.01
N TRP A 246 2.29 -8.50 10.65
CA TRP A 246 3.25 -9.15 11.55
C TRP A 246 4.70 -8.69 11.33
N ASN A 247 4.92 -7.65 10.51
CA ASN A 247 6.25 -7.21 10.06
C ASN A 247 7.21 -6.90 11.24
N ASN A 248 6.69 -6.33 12.34
CA ASN A 248 7.45 -6.06 13.57
C ASN A 248 8.01 -7.33 14.26
N ARG A 249 7.39 -8.50 14.03
CA ARG A 249 7.87 -9.82 14.47
C ARG A 249 8.65 -10.57 13.37
N GLY A 250 8.69 -10.02 12.16
CA GLY A 250 9.48 -10.48 11.02
C GLY A 250 8.75 -11.46 10.11
N THR A 251 8.78 -11.17 8.80
CA THR A 251 8.13 -11.95 7.72
C THR A 251 8.42 -13.45 7.74
N VAL A 252 9.59 -13.85 8.26
CA VAL A 252 9.97 -15.24 8.51
C VAL A 252 8.94 -15.98 9.38
N ILE A 253 8.50 -15.37 10.49
CA ILE A 253 7.59 -16.01 11.43
C ILE A 253 6.20 -16.17 10.79
N THR A 254 5.75 -15.18 10.01
CA THR A 254 4.48 -15.24 9.27
C THR A 254 4.46 -16.41 8.30
N ASP A 255 5.48 -16.54 7.44
CA ASP A 255 5.55 -17.64 6.46
C ASP A 255 5.63 -19.01 7.15
N TRP A 256 6.36 -19.12 8.27
CA TRP A 256 6.39 -20.36 9.05
C TRP A 256 5.04 -20.69 9.68
N ILE A 257 4.29 -19.71 10.19
CA ILE A 257 2.92 -19.92 10.71
C ILE A 257 1.98 -20.38 9.59
N VAL A 258 1.96 -19.67 8.45
CA VAL A 258 1.11 -20.01 7.30
C VAL A 258 1.44 -21.41 6.79
N PHE A 259 2.71 -21.73 6.53
CA PHE A 259 3.11 -23.08 6.12
C PHE A 259 2.71 -24.15 7.14
N THR A 260 2.94 -23.90 8.44
CA THR A 260 2.68 -24.88 9.50
C THR A 260 1.19 -25.16 9.65
N ALA A 261 0.33 -24.14 9.56
CA ALA A 261 -1.12 -24.28 9.62
C ALA A 261 -1.73 -24.90 8.35
N PHE A 262 -1.26 -24.51 7.16
CA PHE A 262 -1.85 -24.95 5.89
C PHE A 262 -1.26 -26.27 5.34
N LEU A 263 -0.07 -26.71 5.76
CA LEU A 263 0.52 -27.97 5.28
C LEU A 263 1.30 -28.72 6.35
N GLY A 264 2.12 -28.05 7.16
CA GLY A 264 3.07 -28.68 8.07
C GLY A 264 2.40 -29.64 9.06
N VAL A 265 1.45 -29.16 9.85
CA VAL A 265 0.72 -30.00 10.83
C VAL A 265 -0.32 -30.92 10.15
N PRO A 266 -1.14 -30.48 9.17
CA PRO A 266 -2.08 -31.37 8.49
C PRO A 266 -1.41 -32.59 7.82
N LEU A 267 -0.30 -32.39 7.10
CA LEU A 267 0.42 -33.50 6.48
C LEU A 267 1.19 -34.37 7.49
N LEU A 268 1.62 -33.80 8.62
CA LEU A 268 2.24 -34.58 9.70
C LEU A 268 1.20 -35.48 10.40
N GLU A 269 0.04 -34.94 10.77
CA GLU A 269 -1.07 -35.70 11.36
C GLU A 269 -1.54 -36.80 10.39
N GLY A 270 -1.77 -36.46 9.12
CA GLY A 270 -2.13 -37.44 8.10
C GLY A 270 -1.07 -38.55 7.93
N SER A 271 0.22 -38.20 7.94
CA SER A 271 1.31 -39.19 7.90
C SER A 271 1.29 -40.13 9.10
N ILE A 272 1.13 -39.59 10.32
CA ILE A 272 1.04 -40.38 11.55
C ILE A 272 -0.16 -41.34 11.50
N ARG A 273 -1.33 -40.85 11.09
CA ARG A 273 -2.56 -41.65 10.98
C ARG A 273 -2.46 -42.75 9.92
N LEU A 274 -1.78 -42.48 8.81
CA LEU A 274 -1.47 -43.47 7.76
C LEU A 274 -0.52 -44.56 8.26
N PHE A 275 0.57 -44.21 8.96
CA PHE A 275 1.48 -45.19 9.59
C PHE A 275 0.79 -46.03 10.69
N LEU A 276 -0.21 -45.47 11.39
CA LEU A 276 -1.08 -46.18 12.32
C LEU A 276 -2.18 -47.03 11.65
N LYS A 277 -2.24 -47.04 10.31
CA LYS A 277 -3.24 -47.78 9.51
C LYS A 277 -4.71 -47.52 9.89
N LEU A 278 -5.03 -46.30 10.31
CA LEU A 278 -6.41 -45.93 10.61
C LEU A 278 -7.18 -45.68 9.30
N GLU A 279 -8.40 -46.20 9.20
CA GLU A 279 -9.26 -46.03 8.01
C GLU A 279 -9.71 -44.57 7.85
N ASP A 280 -10.11 -43.93 8.96
CA ASP A 280 -10.55 -42.52 9.05
C ASP A 280 -9.40 -41.49 9.03
N TRP A 281 -8.20 -41.84 8.58
CA TRP A 281 -7.03 -40.94 8.59
C TRP A 281 -7.32 -39.57 7.94
N TRP A 282 -8.11 -39.58 6.86
CA TRP A 282 -8.51 -38.40 6.11
C TRP A 282 -9.44 -37.48 6.91
N THR A 283 -10.34 -38.04 7.72
CA THR A 283 -11.29 -37.31 8.59
C THR A 283 -10.55 -36.49 9.64
N TYR A 284 -9.61 -37.12 10.37
CA TYR A 284 -8.79 -36.44 11.37
C TYR A 284 -7.84 -35.40 10.73
N THR A 285 -7.30 -35.71 9.55
CA THR A 285 -6.46 -34.78 8.78
C THR A 285 -7.24 -33.53 8.40
N LEU A 286 -8.43 -33.69 7.82
CA LEU A 286 -9.29 -32.59 7.35
C LEU A 286 -9.84 -31.74 8.51
N LEU A 287 -10.23 -32.37 9.62
CA LEU A 287 -10.66 -31.66 10.83
C LEU A 287 -9.53 -30.79 11.41
N THR A 288 -8.32 -31.34 11.52
CA THR A 288 -7.11 -30.61 11.95
C THR A 288 -6.79 -29.46 10.99
N TRP A 289 -6.90 -29.70 9.67
CA TRP A 289 -6.64 -28.69 8.64
C TRP A 289 -7.60 -27.50 8.71
N ILE A 290 -8.91 -27.76 8.81
CA ILE A 290 -9.93 -26.72 8.94
C ILE A 290 -9.76 -25.96 10.26
N GLY A 291 -9.51 -26.66 11.37
CA GLY A 291 -9.30 -26.02 12.68
C GLY A 291 -8.11 -25.06 12.71
N LEU A 292 -6.98 -25.45 12.11
CA LEU A 292 -5.79 -24.61 12.02
C LEU A 292 -5.99 -23.40 11.10
N VAL A 293 -6.59 -23.60 9.92
CA VAL A 293 -6.86 -22.50 8.98
C VAL A 293 -7.93 -21.55 9.53
N PHE A 294 -8.90 -22.04 10.31
CA PHE A 294 -9.86 -21.20 11.03
C PHE A 294 -9.21 -20.38 12.15
N ALA A 295 -8.24 -20.94 12.88
CA ALA A 295 -7.47 -20.18 13.87
C ALA A 295 -6.63 -19.06 13.21
N VAL A 296 -6.03 -19.33 12.04
CA VAL A 296 -5.32 -18.29 11.26
C VAL A 296 -6.31 -17.25 10.70
N PHE A 297 -7.50 -17.65 10.25
CA PHE A 297 -8.55 -16.73 9.81
C PHE A 297 -9.02 -15.81 10.96
N ILE A 298 -9.23 -16.32 12.17
CA ILE A 298 -9.56 -15.51 13.35
C ILE A 298 -8.46 -14.49 13.65
N ALA A 299 -7.19 -14.92 13.62
CA ALA A 299 -6.05 -14.04 13.82
C ALA A 299 -5.95 -12.97 12.72
N PHE A 300 -6.26 -13.31 11.46
CA PHE A 300 -6.37 -12.38 10.34
C PHE A 300 -7.48 -11.36 10.57
N VAL A 301 -8.71 -11.77 10.92
CA VAL A 301 -9.84 -10.87 11.18
C VAL A 301 -9.52 -9.88 12.30
N PHE A 302 -9.00 -10.35 13.44
CA PHE A 302 -8.59 -9.44 14.53
C PHE A 302 -7.49 -8.47 14.10
N SER A 303 -6.54 -8.92 13.26
CA SER A 303 -5.47 -8.06 12.76
C SER A 303 -6.01 -7.02 11.76
N VAL A 304 -6.90 -7.39 10.82
CA VAL A 304 -7.56 -6.43 9.90
C VAL A 304 -8.32 -5.37 10.70
N ILE A 305 -9.13 -5.77 11.68
CA ILE A 305 -9.87 -4.82 12.53
C ILE A 305 -8.92 -3.91 13.32
N TYR A 306 -7.85 -4.46 13.91
CA TYR A 306 -6.86 -3.67 14.64
C TYR A 306 -6.16 -2.63 13.74
N PHE A 307 -5.68 -3.05 12.57
CA PHE A 307 -4.97 -2.16 11.66
C PHE A 307 -5.89 -1.13 11.01
N GLU A 308 -7.14 -1.45 10.72
CA GLU A 308 -8.13 -0.49 10.23
C GLU A 308 -8.44 0.58 11.30
N VAL A 309 -8.65 0.17 12.56
CA VAL A 309 -8.86 1.10 13.69
C VAL A 309 -7.64 1.99 13.91
N VAL A 310 -6.43 1.43 13.89
CA VAL A 310 -5.19 2.21 14.02
C VAL A 310 -5.01 3.16 12.83
N ALA A 311 -5.29 2.73 11.60
CA ALA A 311 -5.22 3.57 10.41
C ALA A 311 -6.22 4.73 10.46
N CYS A 312 -7.47 4.49 10.90
CA CYS A 312 -8.46 5.56 11.11
C CYS A 312 -7.99 6.58 12.16
N LEU A 313 -7.46 6.11 13.29
CA LEU A 313 -6.92 6.99 14.35
C LEU A 313 -5.72 7.81 13.85
N SER A 314 -4.77 7.18 13.15
CA SER A 314 -3.59 7.85 12.58
C SER A 314 -3.94 8.83 11.46
N ALA A 315 -4.92 8.52 10.60
CA ALA A 315 -5.38 9.43 9.56
C ALA A 315 -5.99 10.70 10.17
N CYS A 316 -6.78 10.56 11.24
CA CYS A 316 -7.45 11.71 11.87
C CYS A 316 -6.54 12.50 12.81
N ALA A 317 -5.48 11.89 13.34
CA ALA A 317 -4.39 12.64 13.97
C ALA A 317 -3.66 13.55 12.96
N LYS A 318 -3.55 13.14 11.68
CA LYS A 318 -2.98 13.96 10.61
C LYS A 318 -3.93 15.01 10.04
N ASP A 319 -5.21 14.66 9.82
CA ASP A 319 -6.23 15.55 9.25
C ASP A 319 -6.58 16.72 10.21
N ASN A 320 -6.42 16.51 11.52
CA ASN A 320 -6.50 17.57 12.54
C ASN A 320 -5.26 18.50 12.55
N GLY A 321 -4.32 18.35 11.62
CA GLY A 321 -3.07 19.10 11.49
C GLY A 321 -3.24 20.57 11.09
N THR A 322 -3.82 21.37 11.98
CA THR A 322 -3.57 22.83 11.96
C THR A 322 -2.07 23.05 12.14
N HIS A 323 -1.44 23.80 11.23
CA HIS A 323 0.02 23.92 11.08
C HIS A 323 0.80 24.52 12.27
N GLY A 324 0.16 24.80 13.41
CA GLY A 324 0.80 25.22 14.65
C GLY A 324 1.22 24.03 15.53
N SER A 325 2.29 24.21 16.31
CA SER A 325 2.85 23.22 17.24
C SER A 325 1.92 22.96 18.45
N LEU A 326 0.82 22.25 18.22
CA LEU A 326 -0.19 21.91 19.22
C LEU A 326 0.24 20.73 20.11
N ASP A 327 0.21 20.96 21.43
CA ASP A 327 0.42 19.95 22.48
C ASP A 327 -0.29 18.61 22.18
N GLU A 328 0.48 17.54 21.95
CA GLU A 328 -0.02 16.19 21.65
C GLU A 328 -0.94 15.61 22.76
N THR A 329 -0.94 16.20 23.95
CA THR A 329 -1.29 15.53 25.20
C THR A 329 -2.79 15.41 25.50
N LYS A 330 -3.69 16.12 24.79
CA LYS A 330 -5.12 16.24 25.19
C LYS A 330 -6.19 16.24 24.09
N MET A 331 -5.93 15.80 22.86
CA MET A 331 -7.04 15.53 21.93
C MET A 331 -7.84 14.29 22.38
N ASN A 332 -9.13 14.47 22.63
CA ASN A 332 -10.02 13.38 23.04
C ASN A 332 -10.24 12.42 21.86
N LEU A 333 -9.98 11.12 22.06
CA LEU A 333 -10.13 10.07 21.03
C LEU A 333 -11.52 10.06 20.36
N GLY A 334 -12.57 10.47 21.08
CA GLY A 334 -13.92 10.63 20.52
C GLY A 334 -14.04 11.70 19.42
N GLN A 335 -13.26 12.80 19.49
CA GLN A 335 -13.23 13.82 18.43
C GLN A 335 -12.51 13.30 17.19
N ILE A 336 -11.38 12.61 17.39
CA ILE A 336 -10.62 11.92 16.34
C ILE A 336 -11.50 10.91 15.60
N LEU A 337 -12.30 10.11 16.35
CA LEU A 337 -13.27 9.18 15.79
C LEU A 337 -14.42 9.88 15.05
N LEU A 338 -14.89 11.04 15.53
CA LEU A 338 -15.89 11.86 14.83
C LEU A 338 -15.38 12.29 13.44
N SER A 339 -14.15 12.82 13.36
CA SER A 339 -13.52 13.19 12.08
C SER A 339 -13.38 11.99 11.14
N ALA A 340 -13.00 10.82 11.66
CA ALA A 340 -12.87 9.57 10.88
C ALA A 340 -14.18 9.18 10.20
N LEU A 341 -15.27 9.17 10.97
CA LEU A 341 -16.60 8.80 10.49
C LEU A 341 -17.13 9.82 9.47
N LEU A 342 -16.87 11.12 9.70
CA LEU A 342 -17.21 12.18 8.76
C LEU A 342 -16.48 12.03 7.43
N CYS A 343 -15.16 11.87 7.43
CA CYS A 343 -14.36 11.74 6.22
C CYS A 343 -14.66 10.45 5.44
N ASN A 344 -15.00 9.35 6.11
CA ASN A 344 -15.47 8.12 5.47
C ASN A 344 -16.84 8.31 4.78
N GLN A 345 -17.83 8.90 5.47
CA GLN A 345 -19.13 9.20 4.83
C GLN A 345 -18.98 10.23 3.70
N ILE A 346 -18.06 11.19 3.80
CA ILE A 346 -17.72 12.12 2.71
C ILE A 346 -17.19 11.36 1.48
N ALA A 347 -16.28 10.41 1.67
CA ALA A 347 -15.76 9.59 0.58
C ALA A 347 -16.86 8.72 -0.05
N ARG A 348 -17.66 8.03 0.78
CA ARG A 348 -18.73 7.09 0.38
C ARG A 348 -19.80 7.72 -0.52
N PHE A 349 -20.15 8.99 -0.28
CA PHE A 349 -21.15 9.71 -1.10
C PHE A 349 -20.53 10.66 -2.14
N SER A 350 -19.19 10.70 -2.28
CA SER A 350 -18.54 11.54 -3.30
C SER A 350 -18.65 10.97 -4.72
N GLY A 351 -19.01 11.82 -5.69
CA GLY A 351 -19.06 11.44 -7.11
C GLY A 351 -17.68 11.40 -7.74
N THR A 352 -17.39 10.33 -8.49
CA THR A 352 -16.06 10.05 -9.09
C THR A 352 -16.12 9.80 -10.59
N THR A 353 -14.98 9.83 -11.28
CA THR A 353 -14.84 9.63 -12.74
C THR A 353 -13.45 9.06 -13.05
N LYS A 354 -13.32 8.26 -14.10
CA LYS A 354 -12.04 7.66 -14.52
C LYS A 354 -11.66 8.11 -15.93
N ASP A 355 -10.42 8.55 -16.12
CA ASP A 355 -9.82 8.95 -17.40
C ASP A 355 -8.67 7.98 -17.73
N HIS A 356 -8.71 7.36 -18.91
CA HIS A 356 -7.62 6.54 -19.45
C HIS A 356 -6.76 7.34 -20.43
N VAL A 357 -5.43 7.18 -20.37
CA VAL A 357 -4.45 7.96 -21.14
C VAL A 357 -3.24 7.10 -21.55
N ILE A 358 -3.13 6.80 -22.84
CA ILE A 358 -1.91 6.18 -23.43
C ILE A 358 -0.84 7.27 -23.58
N VAL A 359 0.41 6.95 -23.22
CA VAL A 359 1.58 7.83 -23.37
C VAL A 359 2.67 7.07 -24.12
N HIS A 360 3.16 7.65 -25.21
CA HIS A 360 4.36 7.17 -25.90
C HIS A 360 5.53 8.10 -25.59
N GLU A 361 6.53 7.55 -24.90
CA GLU A 361 7.88 8.10 -24.83
C GLU A 361 8.61 7.68 -26.10
N GLU A 362 8.29 8.35 -27.20
CA GLU A 362 8.97 8.17 -28.49
C GLU A 362 10.18 9.12 -28.56
N ASN A 363 11.31 8.62 -29.05
CA ASN A 363 12.61 9.32 -28.98
C ASN A 363 12.59 10.69 -29.67
N GLN A 364 12.48 11.79 -28.90
CA GLN A 364 12.98 13.10 -29.30
C GLN A 364 14.51 13.23 -29.12
N ILE A 365 15.25 12.14 -29.42
CA ILE A 365 16.64 12.23 -29.85
C ILE A 365 16.66 12.45 -31.37
N SER A 366 16.00 13.53 -31.79
CA SER A 366 16.19 14.16 -33.09
C SER A 366 16.98 15.44 -32.87
N THR A 367 18.29 15.37 -33.09
CA THR A 367 19.18 16.54 -33.02
C THR A 367 18.85 17.49 -34.16
N ASP A 368 18.08 18.54 -33.91
CA ASP A 368 18.12 19.74 -34.72
C ASP A 368 17.91 21.02 -33.92
N LYS A 369 18.45 22.13 -34.42
CA LYS A 369 18.56 23.41 -33.72
C LYS A 369 17.59 24.43 -34.31
N ASN A 370 16.37 24.49 -33.77
CA ASN A 370 15.52 25.69 -33.61
C ASN A 370 14.05 25.29 -33.35
N CYS A 371 13.62 25.28 -32.08
CA CYS A 371 12.21 25.14 -31.69
C CYS A 371 11.90 26.00 -30.45
N ASN A 372 12.06 27.32 -30.56
CA ASN A 372 11.60 28.27 -29.54
C ASN A 372 10.09 28.52 -29.63
N GLU A 373 9.28 27.48 -29.45
CA GLU A 373 7.89 27.56 -28.94
C GLU A 373 7.37 26.14 -28.69
N ILE A 374 7.38 25.69 -27.44
CA ILE A 374 6.46 24.65 -26.96
C ILE A 374 5.66 25.27 -25.82
N ARG A 375 4.53 25.88 -26.20
CA ARG A 375 3.49 26.32 -25.27
C ARG A 375 2.94 25.08 -24.58
N THR A 376 2.89 25.09 -23.25
CA THR A 376 1.93 24.25 -22.52
C THR A 376 0.57 24.93 -22.50
N ASP A 377 0.02 25.19 -23.70
CA ASP A 377 -1.42 25.05 -23.90
C ASP A 377 -1.71 23.54 -23.77
N ASP A 378 -2.76 23.15 -23.03
CA ASP A 378 -3.03 21.76 -22.59
C ASP A 378 -3.50 20.81 -23.74
N ASP A 379 -3.32 21.24 -24.99
CA ASP A 379 -3.83 20.63 -26.23
C ASP A 379 -2.77 19.84 -27.03
N ASN A 380 -1.47 20.11 -26.84
CA ASN A 380 -0.41 19.61 -27.74
C ASN A 380 0.31 18.33 -27.29
N VAL A 381 0.01 17.78 -26.11
CA VAL A 381 0.39 16.37 -25.84
C VAL A 381 -0.57 15.49 -26.65
N HIS A 382 -0.06 14.78 -27.66
CA HIS A 382 -0.86 13.86 -28.49
C HIS A 382 -1.28 12.59 -27.72
N TYR A 383 -2.20 12.78 -26.77
CA TYR A 383 -3.00 11.73 -26.15
C TYR A 383 -3.90 11.08 -27.22
N MET A 384 -3.37 10.11 -27.97
CA MET A 384 -4.08 9.48 -29.10
C MET A 384 -5.46 8.93 -28.73
N GLN A 385 -5.71 8.61 -27.46
CA GLN A 385 -7.06 8.34 -26.98
C GLN A 385 -7.24 8.70 -25.50
N ARG A 386 -7.97 9.79 -25.20
CA ARG A 386 -8.49 10.09 -23.86
C ARG A 386 -9.91 9.57 -23.74
N ARG A 387 -10.14 8.56 -22.89
CA ARG A 387 -11.48 8.00 -22.63
C ARG A 387 -11.89 8.21 -21.18
N SER A 388 -12.84 9.11 -20.95
CA SER A 388 -13.45 9.33 -19.64
C SER A 388 -14.68 8.43 -19.43
N ILE A 389 -14.87 7.96 -18.21
CA ILE A 389 -15.98 7.10 -17.78
C ILE A 389 -16.55 7.65 -16.46
N THR A 390 -17.71 8.28 -16.58
CA THR A 390 -18.55 8.82 -15.50
C THR A 390 -19.54 7.74 -15.03
N SER A 391 -19.70 7.58 -13.70
CA SER A 391 -20.71 6.64 -13.18
C SER A 391 -22.11 7.28 -13.15
N LEU A 392 -23.17 6.46 -13.23
CA LEU A 392 -24.55 6.94 -13.08
C LEU A 392 -24.79 7.61 -11.72
N TYR A 393 -24.13 7.13 -10.66
CA TYR A 393 -24.17 7.76 -9.33
C TYR A 393 -23.49 9.15 -9.32
N SER A 394 -22.43 9.32 -10.11
CA SER A 394 -21.75 10.61 -10.27
C SER A 394 -22.63 11.63 -11.01
N TYR A 395 -23.41 11.21 -12.01
CA TYR A 395 -24.43 12.06 -12.62
C TYR A 395 -25.55 12.41 -11.63
N PHE A 396 -26.02 11.45 -10.83
CA PHE A 396 -27.06 11.69 -9.83
C PHE A 396 -26.61 12.69 -8.76
N THR A 397 -25.39 12.57 -8.24
CA THR A 397 -24.86 13.53 -7.25
C THR A 397 -24.59 14.91 -7.84
N GLN A 398 -24.16 15.03 -9.11
CA GLN A 398 -24.07 16.31 -9.82
C GLN A 398 -25.44 16.98 -9.98
N LEU A 399 -26.46 16.21 -10.37
CA LEU A 399 -27.84 16.69 -10.46
C LEU A 399 -28.37 17.11 -9.09
N LEU A 400 -28.08 16.36 -8.02
CA LEU A 400 -28.46 16.74 -6.66
C LEU A 400 -27.76 18.01 -6.18
N SER A 401 -26.47 18.22 -6.49
CA SER A 401 -25.77 19.47 -6.12
C SER A 401 -26.35 20.71 -6.78
N ASN A 402 -26.98 20.58 -7.94
CA ASN A 402 -27.64 21.69 -8.64
C ASN A 402 -29.03 22.03 -8.07
N ILE A 403 -29.73 21.05 -7.46
CA ILE A 403 -31.10 21.20 -6.94
C ILE A 403 -31.11 21.46 -5.42
N LEU A 404 -30.18 20.83 -4.70
CA LEU A 404 -30.08 20.80 -3.23
C LEU A 404 -28.61 21.03 -2.81
N PRO A 405 -28.07 22.26 -2.95
CA PRO A 405 -26.71 22.59 -2.53
C PRO A 405 -26.48 22.42 -1.02
N ILE A 406 -27.56 22.34 -0.22
CA ILE A 406 -27.54 22.00 1.20
C ILE A 406 -27.04 20.56 1.44
N LEU A 407 -27.18 19.66 0.46
CA LEU A 407 -26.79 18.24 0.56
C LEU A 407 -25.45 17.93 -0.11
N PHE A 408 -25.17 18.55 -1.26
CA PHE A 408 -23.95 18.32 -2.04
C PHE A 408 -23.38 19.61 -2.61
N THR A 409 -22.09 19.85 -2.39
CA THR A 409 -21.30 20.85 -3.11
C THR A 409 -20.55 20.22 -4.28
N LYS A 410 -20.55 20.92 -5.41
CA LYS A 410 -19.75 20.58 -6.59
C LYS A 410 -18.31 21.09 -6.36
N LEU A 411 -17.29 20.29 -6.64
CA LEU A 411 -15.91 20.80 -6.68
C LEU A 411 -15.68 21.54 -8.00
N GLU A 412 -14.98 22.67 -7.93
CA GLU A 412 -14.59 23.45 -9.10
C GLU A 412 -13.39 22.80 -9.82
N GLN A 413 -12.46 22.23 -9.05
CA GLN A 413 -11.31 21.48 -9.55
C GLN A 413 -11.46 19.96 -9.27
N LYS A 414 -11.02 19.12 -10.21
CA LYS A 414 -11.06 17.66 -10.08
C LYS A 414 -9.86 17.14 -9.27
N GLU A 415 -10.08 16.72 -8.03
CA GLU A 415 -9.06 16.07 -7.20
C GLU A 415 -8.69 14.69 -7.77
N GLN A 416 -7.40 14.38 -7.99
CA GLN A 416 -6.96 13.09 -8.52
C GLN A 416 -6.92 12.00 -7.43
N ILE A 417 -7.58 10.88 -7.68
CA ILE A 417 -7.45 9.63 -6.94
C ILE A 417 -6.43 8.75 -7.68
N ARG A 418 -5.28 8.48 -7.06
CA ARG A 418 -4.18 7.68 -7.63
C ARG A 418 -4.29 6.22 -7.21
N THR A 419 -3.99 5.29 -8.13
CA THR A 419 -4.02 3.84 -7.89
C THR A 419 -2.64 3.21 -8.02
N ILE A 420 -2.37 2.21 -7.18
CA ILE A 420 -1.01 1.70 -6.89
C ILE A 420 -0.42 0.86 -8.05
N HIS A 421 -1.21 0.49 -9.06
CA HIS A 421 -0.84 -0.53 -10.04
C HIS A 421 -0.59 -0.01 -11.46
N ASP A 422 -0.93 1.25 -11.75
CA ASP A 422 -1.04 1.77 -13.13
C ASP A 422 0.26 2.33 -13.73
N ILE A 423 1.41 2.22 -13.04
CA ILE A 423 2.60 3.04 -13.35
C ILE A 423 3.83 2.21 -13.80
N PHE A 424 3.80 0.86 -13.81
CA PHE A 424 5.02 0.04 -13.68
C PHE A 424 5.10 -1.26 -14.58
N ASP A 425 6.16 -1.55 -15.40
CA ASP A 425 6.48 -2.92 -16.01
C ASP A 425 8.02 -3.36 -16.13
N ILE A 426 8.47 -4.58 -15.65
CA ILE A 426 9.86 -5.18 -15.54
C ILE A 426 10.02 -6.68 -15.00
N THR A 427 11.19 -7.04 -14.41
CA THR A 427 11.78 -8.33 -13.94
C THR A 427 12.08 -8.41 -12.40
N PRO A 428 12.18 -9.62 -11.78
CA PRO A 428 12.04 -9.80 -10.31
C PRO A 428 13.27 -9.52 -9.43
N ILE A 429 13.03 -8.84 -8.30
CA ILE A 429 14.01 -8.50 -7.26
C ILE A 429 13.55 -9.06 -5.91
N ILE A 430 14.40 -9.82 -5.20
CA ILE A 430 14.10 -10.39 -3.87
C ILE A 430 14.75 -9.50 -2.79
N THR A 431 13.94 -8.69 -2.11
CA THR A 431 14.32 -7.93 -0.89
C THR A 431 13.99 -8.73 0.38
N SER A 432 14.33 -8.20 1.56
CA SER A 432 13.88 -8.76 2.84
C SER A 432 12.38 -8.64 3.09
N TYR A 433 11.68 -7.75 2.40
CA TYR A 433 10.23 -7.60 2.55
C TYR A 433 9.52 -8.48 1.53
N THR A 434 10.04 -8.55 0.30
CA THR A 434 9.51 -9.39 -0.78
C THR A 434 10.00 -10.85 -0.76
N TRP A 435 10.60 -11.29 0.35
CA TRP A 435 11.04 -12.67 0.54
C TRP A 435 9.82 -13.52 0.92
N GLY A 436 9.73 -14.72 0.34
CA GLY A 436 8.72 -15.70 0.67
C GLY A 436 9.29 -17.11 0.71
N LEU A 437 8.99 -17.86 1.76
CA LEU A 437 9.45 -19.23 1.98
C LEU A 437 9.07 -20.16 0.80
N GLU A 438 7.78 -20.12 0.44
CA GLU A 438 7.21 -20.74 -0.76
C GLU A 438 7.83 -20.22 -2.07
N LYS A 439 8.03 -18.90 -2.19
CA LYS A 439 8.52 -18.19 -3.38
C LYS A 439 9.98 -18.52 -3.69
N VAL A 440 10.80 -18.76 -2.66
CA VAL A 440 12.18 -19.24 -2.81
C VAL A 440 12.21 -20.76 -3.08
N TYR A 441 11.35 -21.55 -2.45
CA TYR A 441 11.34 -23.01 -2.61
C TYR A 441 10.85 -23.48 -3.98
N TYR A 442 9.75 -22.92 -4.48
CA TYR A 442 9.18 -23.23 -5.79
C TYR A 442 9.78 -22.42 -6.93
N ARG A 443 10.88 -21.69 -6.70
CA ARG A 443 11.54 -20.88 -7.72
C ARG A 443 12.10 -21.78 -8.83
N ASP A 444 11.91 -21.38 -10.08
CA ASP A 444 12.58 -22.04 -11.19
C ASP A 444 14.11 -21.86 -11.04
N ARG A 445 14.84 -22.91 -11.38
CA ARG A 445 16.30 -22.96 -11.43
C ARG A 445 16.84 -21.99 -12.49
N ASN A 446 16.06 -21.78 -13.56
CA ASN A 446 16.43 -20.93 -14.69
C ASN A 446 15.94 -19.48 -14.55
N ALA A 447 15.03 -19.19 -13.60
CA ALA A 447 14.54 -17.84 -13.37
C ALA A 447 15.65 -16.92 -12.83
N GLN A 448 16.02 -15.91 -13.61
CA GLN A 448 16.91 -14.84 -13.20
C GLN A 448 16.18 -13.94 -12.19
N THR A 449 16.60 -13.99 -10.93
CA THR A 449 16.10 -13.12 -9.85
C THR A 449 17.26 -12.39 -9.19
N VAL A 450 17.19 -11.07 -9.07
CA VAL A 450 18.22 -10.31 -8.35
C VAL A 450 17.92 -10.36 -6.85
N ALA A 451 18.74 -11.05 -6.07
CA ALA A 451 18.63 -11.02 -4.60
C ALA A 451 19.36 -9.79 -4.05
N VAL A 452 18.72 -9.03 -3.16
CA VAL A 452 19.32 -7.86 -2.52
C VAL A 452 20.19 -8.31 -1.34
N VAL A 453 21.50 -8.24 -1.51
CA VAL A 453 22.47 -8.76 -0.54
C VAL A 453 22.91 -7.70 0.49
N ASN A 454 22.83 -6.41 0.14
CA ASN A 454 23.22 -5.27 1.00
C ASN A 454 22.26 -4.08 0.82
N GLY A 455 22.28 -3.14 1.79
CA GLY A 455 21.29 -2.06 1.94
C GLY A 455 20.23 -2.39 3.02
N PRO A 456 19.36 -1.42 3.39
CA PRO A 456 18.32 -1.63 4.42
C PRO A 456 17.32 -2.72 4.00
N ALA A 457 17.09 -2.85 2.69
CA ALA A 457 16.29 -3.85 2.02
C ALA A 457 16.93 -5.25 1.91
N SER A 458 18.16 -5.45 2.41
CA SER A 458 18.89 -6.71 2.20
C SER A 458 18.24 -7.92 2.87
N THR A 459 18.22 -9.05 2.17
CA THR A 459 17.64 -10.31 2.67
C THR A 459 18.34 -10.75 3.96
N ARG A 460 17.57 -10.82 5.04
CA ARG A 460 18.11 -11.06 6.39
C ARG A 460 18.72 -12.47 6.48
N PRO A 461 19.79 -12.69 7.27
CA PRO A 461 20.37 -14.03 7.42
C PRO A 461 19.38 -15.09 7.89
N SER A 462 18.39 -14.71 8.70
CA SER A 462 17.29 -15.58 9.15
C SER A 462 16.34 -16.01 8.03
N GLN A 463 16.15 -15.20 6.99
CA GLN A 463 15.34 -15.53 5.81
C GLN A 463 16.05 -16.57 4.95
N VAL A 464 17.33 -16.32 4.64
CA VAL A 464 18.16 -17.26 3.87
C VAL A 464 18.34 -18.59 4.62
N LEU A 465 18.53 -18.54 5.94
CA LEU A 465 18.56 -19.74 6.80
C LEU A 465 17.22 -20.46 6.83
N SER A 466 16.09 -19.75 6.86
CA SER A 466 14.75 -20.36 6.81
C SER A 466 14.50 -21.07 5.47
N SER A 467 14.84 -20.44 4.35
CA SER A 467 14.80 -21.10 3.03
C SER A 467 15.70 -22.35 2.98
N PHE A 468 16.86 -22.32 3.64
CA PHE A 468 17.75 -23.47 3.74
C PHE A 468 17.18 -24.61 4.60
N ILE A 469 16.56 -24.31 5.75
CA ILE A 469 15.94 -25.30 6.66
C ILE A 469 14.65 -25.89 6.05
N PHE A 470 13.91 -25.10 5.28
CA PHE A 470 12.67 -25.53 4.66
C PHE A 470 12.85 -26.63 3.60
N VAL A 471 14.00 -26.66 2.93
CA VAL A 471 14.30 -27.66 1.89
C VAL A 471 14.37 -29.10 2.42
N PRO A 472 15.16 -29.43 3.47
CA PRO A 472 15.10 -30.75 4.09
C PRO A 472 13.79 -31.01 4.81
N LEU A 473 13.16 -30.02 5.45
CA LEU A 473 11.88 -30.24 6.15
C LEU A 473 10.76 -30.63 5.19
N SER A 474 10.59 -29.89 4.09
CA SER A 474 9.60 -30.21 3.05
C SER A 474 9.89 -31.53 2.33
N PHE A 475 11.16 -31.96 2.27
CA PHE A 475 11.52 -33.29 1.79
C PHE A 475 11.14 -34.39 2.80
N ILE A 476 11.45 -34.22 4.08
CA ILE A 476 11.03 -35.14 5.15
C ILE A 476 9.51 -35.30 5.16
N LEU A 477 8.76 -34.20 5.04
CA LEU A 477 7.30 -34.22 4.98
C LEU A 477 6.78 -35.01 3.77
N LYS A 478 7.40 -34.87 2.60
CA LYS A 478 7.08 -35.69 1.41
C LYS A 478 7.39 -37.17 1.60
N VAL A 479 8.53 -37.50 2.22
CA VAL A 479 8.91 -38.89 2.53
C VAL A 479 7.96 -39.51 3.57
N LEU A 480 7.51 -38.76 4.56
CA LEU A 480 6.52 -39.21 5.55
C LEU A 480 5.15 -39.48 4.91
N VAL A 481 4.64 -38.55 4.08
CA VAL A 481 3.35 -38.74 3.39
C VAL A 481 3.40 -39.92 2.42
N CYS A 482 4.43 -39.99 1.55
CA CYS A 482 4.57 -41.09 0.61
C CYS A 482 4.81 -42.43 1.33
N GLY A 483 5.68 -42.47 2.34
CA GLY A 483 5.94 -43.68 3.13
C GLY A 483 4.71 -44.17 3.88
N GLY A 484 3.94 -43.24 4.49
CA GLY A 484 2.68 -43.54 5.17
C GLY A 484 1.65 -44.14 4.23
N LEU A 485 1.46 -43.55 3.05
CA LEU A 485 0.56 -44.10 2.01
C LEU A 485 0.98 -45.52 1.59
N LEU A 486 2.28 -45.77 1.37
CA LEU A 486 2.75 -47.10 0.97
C LEU A 486 2.54 -48.16 2.07
N VAL A 487 2.75 -47.79 3.33
CA VAL A 487 2.48 -48.66 4.50
C VAL A 487 0.98 -48.90 4.69
N TRP A 488 0.14 -47.90 4.42
CA TRP A 488 -1.32 -48.01 4.47
C TRP A 488 -1.87 -48.94 3.37
N PHE A 489 -1.26 -48.94 2.18
CA PHE A 489 -1.56 -49.89 1.10
C PHE A 489 -0.98 -51.32 1.30
N ASP A 490 -0.40 -51.61 2.47
CA ASP A 490 0.25 -52.90 2.78
C ASP A 490 1.35 -53.33 1.78
N LEU A 491 1.97 -52.37 1.10
CA LEU A 491 3.06 -52.63 0.18
C LEU A 491 4.30 -53.03 0.97
N GLY A 492 4.79 -54.25 0.71
CA GLY A 492 5.89 -54.86 1.48
C GLY A 492 7.15 -53.99 1.55
N LEU A 493 7.90 -54.12 2.66
CA LEU A 493 9.01 -53.25 3.05
C LEU A 493 10.02 -52.92 1.93
N LEU A 494 10.29 -53.88 1.03
CA LEU A 494 11.18 -53.71 -0.12
C LEU A 494 10.67 -52.68 -1.16
N PHE A 495 9.35 -52.58 -1.34
CA PHE A 495 8.77 -51.56 -2.23
C PHE A 495 8.85 -50.17 -1.58
N VAL A 496 8.54 -50.08 -0.28
CA VAL A 496 8.66 -48.84 0.50
C VAL A 496 10.09 -48.30 0.44
N SER A 497 11.10 -49.15 0.67
CA SER A 497 12.51 -48.72 0.66
C SER A 497 12.97 -48.27 -0.73
N VAL A 498 12.56 -48.95 -1.82
CA VAL A 498 12.86 -48.53 -3.20
C VAL A 498 12.27 -47.16 -3.52
N VAL A 499 11.01 -46.87 -3.13
CA VAL A 499 10.41 -45.54 -3.37
C VAL A 499 11.11 -44.46 -2.53
N VAL A 500 11.49 -44.75 -1.29
CA VAL A 500 12.26 -43.80 -0.46
C VAL A 500 13.64 -43.51 -1.04
N ILE A 501 14.33 -44.53 -1.58
CA ILE A 501 15.62 -44.37 -2.28
C ILE A 501 15.46 -43.52 -3.54
N LEU A 502 14.40 -43.74 -4.33
CA LEU A 502 14.11 -42.94 -5.52
C LEU A 502 13.80 -41.48 -5.15
N MET A 503 13.03 -41.25 -4.09
CA MET A 503 12.76 -39.91 -3.56
C MET A 503 14.04 -39.20 -3.09
N LEU A 504 14.96 -39.91 -2.42
CA LEU A 504 16.28 -39.39 -2.05
C LEU A 504 17.12 -39.01 -3.28
N ALA A 505 17.11 -39.84 -4.34
CA ALA A 505 17.79 -39.54 -5.60
C ALA A 505 17.20 -38.31 -6.30
N CYS A 506 15.87 -38.16 -6.33
CA CYS A 506 15.21 -36.96 -6.86
C CYS A 506 15.45 -35.71 -6.01
N TYR A 507 15.67 -35.85 -4.71
CA TYR A 507 15.98 -34.75 -3.79
C TYR A 507 17.41 -34.24 -3.92
N TYR A 508 18.40 -35.10 -4.18
CA TYR A 508 19.81 -34.72 -4.25
C TYR A 508 20.10 -33.50 -5.18
N PRO A 509 19.55 -33.41 -6.42
CA PRO A 509 19.68 -32.20 -7.24
C PRO A 509 19.06 -30.94 -6.63
N SER A 510 17.97 -31.08 -5.86
CA SER A 510 17.35 -29.96 -5.14
C SER A 510 18.25 -29.47 -4.01
N ALA A 511 18.72 -30.39 -3.15
CA ALA A 511 19.62 -30.09 -2.05
C ALA A 511 20.93 -29.45 -2.55
N ARG A 512 21.54 -30.00 -3.61
CA ARG A 512 22.74 -29.42 -4.24
C ARG A 512 22.50 -27.99 -4.74
N ASN A 513 21.35 -27.72 -5.34
CA ASN A 513 21.01 -26.38 -5.83
C ASN A 513 20.76 -25.39 -4.69
N THR A 514 20.11 -25.81 -3.59
CA THR A 514 19.95 -24.98 -2.38
C THR A 514 21.29 -24.66 -1.73
N VAL A 515 22.19 -25.63 -1.62
CA VAL A 515 23.56 -25.42 -1.12
C VAL A 515 24.33 -24.45 -2.03
N ALA A 516 24.19 -24.56 -3.36
CA ALA A 516 24.80 -23.65 -4.32
C ALA A 516 24.23 -22.22 -4.25
N GLN A 517 22.92 -22.05 -4.04
CA GLN A 517 22.31 -20.74 -3.80
C GLN A 517 22.78 -20.12 -2.47
N PHE A 518 22.89 -20.93 -1.41
CA PHE A 518 23.38 -20.49 -0.10
C PHE A 518 24.86 -20.07 -0.15
N SER A 519 25.71 -20.85 -0.85
CA SER A 519 27.12 -20.49 -1.03
C SER A 519 27.30 -19.26 -1.93
N ALA A 520 26.51 -19.14 -3.01
CA ALA A 520 26.50 -17.94 -3.86
C ALA A 520 26.02 -16.69 -3.10
N PHE A 521 25.04 -16.81 -2.19
CA PHE A 521 24.63 -15.71 -1.32
C PHE A 521 25.71 -15.32 -0.31
N LYS A 522 26.38 -16.30 0.31
CA LYS A 522 27.51 -16.02 1.22
C LYS A 522 28.64 -15.31 0.47
N LEU A 523 29.05 -15.85 -0.68
CA LEU A 523 30.09 -15.27 -1.53
C LEU A 523 29.74 -13.86 -1.99
N SER A 524 28.50 -13.60 -2.45
CA SER A 524 28.12 -12.25 -2.88
C SER A 524 28.09 -11.24 -1.74
N LYS A 525 27.77 -11.67 -0.51
CA LYS A 525 27.89 -10.83 0.69
C LYS A 525 29.35 -10.49 1.00
N ASP A 526 30.23 -11.49 0.94
CA ASP A 526 31.68 -11.31 1.13
C ASP A 526 32.30 -10.45 0.01
N PHE A 527 31.83 -10.57 -1.24
CA PHE A 527 32.27 -9.75 -2.37
C PHE A 527 31.83 -8.29 -2.28
N ILE A 528 30.57 -8.00 -1.92
CA ILE A 528 30.08 -6.61 -1.87
C ILE A 528 30.70 -5.86 -0.69
N LYS A 529 31.05 -6.54 0.42
CA LYS A 529 31.89 -6.01 1.49
C LYS A 529 33.25 -5.48 0.97
N ASN A 530 33.76 -6.03 -0.13
CA ASN A 530 35.00 -5.59 -0.78
C ASN A 530 34.75 -4.58 -1.92
N LYS A 531 33.58 -4.64 -2.59
CA LYS A 531 33.28 -3.88 -3.82
C LYS A 531 32.45 -2.60 -3.63
N SER A 532 32.18 -2.17 -2.39
CA SER A 532 31.49 -0.91 -2.09
C SER A 532 32.35 0.34 -2.32
N LYS A 533 33.06 0.40 -3.47
CA LYS A 533 34.05 1.43 -3.80
C LYS A 533 33.91 2.01 -5.22
N GLU A 534 33.31 1.29 -6.18
CA GLU A 534 33.47 1.57 -7.62
C GLU A 534 32.16 1.48 -8.44
N SER A 535 31.55 2.67 -8.63
CA SER A 535 30.73 3.23 -9.75
C SER A 535 29.91 2.37 -10.77
N HIS A 536 29.22 3.08 -11.69
CA HIS A 536 27.75 3.01 -11.82
C HIS A 536 27.17 3.65 -13.15
N GLU A 537 26.00 3.15 -13.67
CA GLU A 537 24.97 3.62 -14.71
C GLU A 537 24.74 2.78 -16.02
N ASN A 538 23.65 2.81 -16.86
CA ASN A 538 22.14 2.95 -16.74
C ASN A 538 21.41 2.46 -18.07
N ASN A 539 20.06 2.55 -18.26
CA ASN A 539 19.25 2.43 -19.54
C ASN A 539 17.67 2.59 -19.36
N GLN A 540 16.91 3.10 -20.36
CA GLN A 540 15.47 3.59 -20.35
C GLN A 540 14.35 2.68 -21.00
N VAL A 541 13.03 2.95 -20.76
CA VAL A 541 11.78 2.26 -21.28
C VAL A 541 10.45 3.08 -21.11
N THR A 542 9.42 2.90 -21.99
CA THR A 542 8.07 3.57 -22.13
C THR A 542 6.82 2.90 -21.45
N TYR A 543 5.71 3.65 -21.12
CA TYR A 543 4.47 3.14 -20.41
C TYR A 543 3.09 3.86 -20.68
N GLU A 544 1.95 3.15 -20.49
CA GLU A 544 0.53 3.66 -20.48
C GLU A 544 0.01 3.97 -19.04
N VAL A 545 -0.95 4.91 -18.86
CA VAL A 545 -1.44 5.35 -17.52
C VAL A 545 -2.97 5.52 -17.40
N SER A 546 -3.53 5.11 -16.26
CA SER A 546 -4.93 5.34 -15.85
C SER A 546 -5.03 6.34 -14.69
N LYS A 547 -6.06 7.21 -14.65
CA LYS A 547 -6.26 8.23 -13.59
C LYS A 547 -7.72 8.28 -13.13
N THR A 548 -7.98 8.27 -11.83
CA THR A 548 -9.32 8.50 -11.25
C THR A 548 -9.43 9.91 -10.68
N PHE A 549 -10.63 10.50 -10.62
CA PHE A 549 -10.90 11.86 -10.11
C PHE A 549 -12.20 11.95 -9.30
N ARG A 550 -12.28 12.89 -8.34
CA ARG A 550 -13.51 13.31 -7.63
C ARG A 550 -14.13 14.56 -8.28
N ILE A 551 -15.46 14.70 -8.22
CA ILE A 551 -16.22 15.84 -8.82
C ILE A 551 -17.26 16.45 -7.85
N THR A 552 -17.84 15.69 -6.92
CA THR A 552 -18.83 16.19 -5.94
C THR A 552 -18.48 15.76 -4.52
N ARG A 553 -18.81 16.60 -3.53
CA ARG A 553 -18.60 16.39 -2.09
C ARG A 553 -19.96 16.54 -1.37
N PRO A 554 -20.37 15.59 -0.51
CA PRO A 554 -21.53 15.80 0.37
C PRO A 554 -21.23 16.86 1.43
N THR A 555 -22.26 17.53 1.96
CA THR A 555 -22.09 18.47 3.08
C THR A 555 -21.96 17.72 4.42
N ASN A 556 -21.21 18.31 5.36
CA ASN A 556 -20.98 17.69 6.66
C ASN A 556 -22.29 17.39 7.40
N SER A 557 -23.29 18.27 7.31
CA SER A 557 -24.61 18.10 7.92
C SER A 557 -25.38 16.91 7.34
N PHE A 558 -25.27 16.65 6.03
CA PHE A 558 -25.87 15.46 5.41
C PHE A 558 -25.17 14.18 5.89
N CYS A 559 -23.83 14.18 5.96
CA CYS A 559 -23.07 13.05 6.49
C CYS A 559 -23.41 12.75 7.96
N TRP A 560 -23.55 13.78 8.82
CA TRP A 560 -23.98 13.60 10.21
C TRP A 560 -25.41 13.08 10.33
N LEU A 561 -26.36 13.64 9.59
CA LEU A 561 -27.74 13.17 9.57
C LEU A 561 -27.81 11.69 9.14
N HIS A 562 -27.14 11.32 8.04
CA HIS A 562 -27.13 9.95 7.55
C HIS A 562 -26.48 9.00 8.57
N LEU A 563 -25.32 9.36 9.13
CA LEU A 563 -24.64 8.55 10.13
C LEU A 563 -25.49 8.36 11.40
N THR A 564 -26.17 9.41 11.88
CA THR A 564 -27.07 9.30 13.05
C THR A 564 -28.24 8.35 12.76
N LEU A 565 -28.86 8.42 11.57
CA LEU A 565 -29.92 7.51 11.16
C LEU A 565 -29.41 6.06 10.99
N GLU A 566 -28.24 5.89 10.35
CA GLU A 566 -27.58 4.59 10.13
C GLU A 566 -27.22 3.92 11.46
N VAL A 567 -26.62 4.65 12.41
CA VAL A 567 -26.31 4.17 13.77
C VAL A 567 -27.58 3.88 14.57
N PHE A 568 -28.59 4.75 14.52
CA PHE A 568 -29.83 4.56 15.28
C PHE A 568 -30.61 3.32 14.81
N PHE A 569 -30.91 3.24 13.51
CA PHE A 569 -31.79 2.19 12.97
C PHE A 569 -31.11 0.83 12.79
N LEU A 570 -29.80 0.77 12.52
CA LEU A 570 -29.10 -0.51 12.33
C LEU A 570 -28.49 -1.07 13.62
N PHE A 571 -28.07 -0.21 14.57
CA PHE A 571 -27.33 -0.64 15.75
C PHE A 571 -28.04 -0.31 17.07
N ALA A 572 -28.25 0.96 17.39
CA ALA A 572 -28.70 1.37 18.72
C ALA A 572 -30.11 0.84 19.05
N PHE A 573 -31.07 0.98 18.12
CA PHE A 573 -32.42 0.49 18.30
C PHE A 573 -32.47 -1.05 18.34
N PRO A 574 -31.90 -1.82 17.37
CA PRO A 574 -31.93 -3.28 17.43
C PRO A 574 -31.20 -3.87 18.66
N PHE A 575 -30.13 -3.23 19.14
CA PHE A 575 -29.37 -3.67 20.31
C PHE A 575 -30.11 -3.38 21.63
N GLY A 576 -30.71 -2.18 21.78
CA GLY A 576 -31.57 -1.87 22.93
C GLY A 576 -32.74 -2.86 23.05
N MET A 577 -33.37 -3.20 21.93
CA MET A 577 -34.42 -4.23 21.87
C MET A 577 -33.91 -5.68 21.86
N LEU A 578 -32.58 -5.90 21.92
CA LEU A 578 -32.00 -7.21 22.23
C LEU A 578 -31.91 -7.38 23.75
N ILE A 579 -31.38 -6.37 24.44
CA ILE A 579 -31.31 -6.31 25.91
C ILE A 579 -32.72 -6.37 26.53
N TYR A 580 -33.67 -5.57 26.02
CA TYR A 580 -35.04 -5.55 26.53
C TYR A 580 -35.69 -6.94 26.57
N ASN A 581 -35.67 -7.67 25.45
CA ASN A 581 -36.25 -9.01 25.36
C ASN A 581 -35.47 -10.08 26.15
N GLN A 582 -34.23 -9.82 26.60
CA GLN A 582 -33.53 -10.70 27.53
C GLN A 582 -33.90 -10.43 28.99
N ALA A 583 -34.41 -9.24 29.32
CA ALA A 583 -34.91 -8.91 30.65
C ALA A 583 -36.37 -9.36 30.90
N GLU A 584 -37.15 -9.59 29.83
CA GLU A 584 -38.54 -10.09 29.92
C GLU A 584 -38.68 -11.63 30.01
N VAL A 585 -37.58 -12.38 30.06
CA VAL A 585 -37.59 -13.85 30.19
C VAL A 585 -37.13 -14.25 31.61
N PRO A 586 -38.05 -14.54 32.55
CA PRO A 586 -37.73 -15.08 33.88
C PRO A 586 -37.45 -16.59 33.87
#